data_AF-A0A3L7SZY9-F1
#
_entry.id   AF-A0A3L7SZY9-F1
#
_cell.length_a   1.000
_cell.length_b   1.000
_cell.length_c   1.000
_cell.angle_alpha   90.00
_cell.angle_beta   90.00
_cell.angle_gamma   90.00
#
_symmetry.space_group_name_H-M   'P 1'
#
loop_
_entity.id
_entity.type
_entity.pdbx_description
1 polymer ?
#
loop_
_entity_poly.entity_id
_entity_poly.type
_entity_poly.pdbx_seq_one_letter_code
_entity_poly.pdbx_strand_id
1 'polypeptide(L)'
;MRDIPLRKGFTLIELLVVIAIIGMLIALLLPAVQKSRDAASRMNCQGHLKQIGLAALNYHDTAKVFPPGYTSSFDSNGNDLGPGWGWNAYLLPYMEEQALFNKINFSLPIEAPVHAFLRSTSLKLLLCPSVDAPKSFPVGARTALGVLTSTLCDLPSSSYTGNFGVTEPGVDGEGIFYRNSKLSLTDITDGTSHTLLAGERSSKYSETTWVGSVTGSKFSTPPGSPLGFE
;
A
#
# COMPACT_ATOMS: atom_id res chain seq x y z
N MET A 1 18.06 53.69 51.34
CA MET A 1 16.73 53.13 50.99
C MET A 1 16.68 53.01 49.48
N ARG A 2 16.48 51.81 48.95
CA ARG A 2 16.29 51.57 47.51
C ARG A 2 14.79 51.56 47.26
N ASP A 3 14.30 52.51 46.47
CA ASP A 3 12.90 52.55 46.05
C ASP A 3 12.59 51.31 45.23
N ILE A 4 11.66 50.48 45.71
CA ILE A 4 11.17 49.31 44.99
C ILE A 4 10.11 49.83 44.00
N PRO A 5 10.33 49.78 42.68
CA PRO A 5 9.35 50.26 41.73
C PRO A 5 8.08 49.39 41.79
N LEU A 6 6.93 50.04 42.04
CA LEU A 6 5.61 49.43 41.95
C LEU A 6 5.40 48.93 40.51
N ARG A 7 5.33 47.61 40.33
CA ARG A 7 4.96 46.99 39.05
C ARG A 7 3.52 47.40 38.72
N LYS A 8 3.32 48.04 37.56
CA LYS A 8 1.99 48.30 37.00
C LYS A 8 1.31 46.94 36.74
N GLY A 9 0.12 46.74 37.33
CA GLY A 9 -0.70 45.55 37.10
C GLY A 9 -1.35 45.57 35.72
N PHE A 10 -1.58 44.40 35.15
CA PHE A 10 -2.24 44.22 33.86
C PHE A 10 -3.75 44.55 33.98
N THR A 11 -4.30 45.30 33.04
CA THR A 11 -5.74 45.59 33.00
C THR A 11 -6.50 44.43 32.34
N LEU A 12 -7.77 44.24 32.74
CA LEU A 12 -8.64 43.20 32.17
C LEU A 12 -8.81 43.35 30.65
N ILE A 13 -8.81 44.59 30.15
CA ILE A 13 -8.91 44.92 28.72
C ILE A 13 -7.64 44.49 27.98
N GLU A 14 -6.45 44.78 28.51
CA GLU A 14 -5.19 44.35 27.89
C GLU A 14 -5.14 42.81 27.77
N LEU A 15 -5.60 42.08 28.79
CA LEU A 15 -5.65 40.62 28.74
C LEU A 15 -6.64 40.13 27.67
N LEU A 16 -7.82 40.75 27.59
CA LEU A 16 -8.86 40.39 26.63
C LEU A 16 -8.41 40.60 25.17
N VAL A 17 -7.72 41.71 24.89
CA VAL A 17 -7.18 41.99 23.56
C VAL A 17 -6.12 40.96 23.16
N VAL A 18 -5.22 40.59 24.08
CA VAL A 18 -4.18 39.59 23.80
C VAL A 18 -4.77 38.23 23.49
N ILE A 19 -5.75 37.75 24.27
CA ILE A 19 -6.39 36.46 23.98
C ILE A 19 -7.19 36.51 22.68
N ALA A 20 -7.80 37.65 22.33
CA ALA A 20 -8.53 37.82 21.07
C ALA A 20 -7.58 37.73 19.85
N ILE A 21 -6.42 38.38 19.93
CA ILE A 21 -5.39 38.32 18.87
C ILE A 21 -4.84 36.89 18.74
N ILE A 22 -4.49 36.23 19.85
CA ILE A 22 -4.00 34.85 19.83
C ILE A 22 -5.06 33.90 19.25
N GLY A 23 -6.33 34.05 19.66
CA GLY A 23 -7.44 33.27 19.12
C GLY A 23 -7.62 33.44 17.62
N MET A 24 -7.55 34.67 17.11
CA MET A 24 -7.60 34.95 15.67
C MET A 24 -6.42 34.33 14.91
N LEU A 25 -5.20 34.44 15.44
CA LEU A 25 -4.01 33.84 14.83
C LEU A 25 -4.12 32.31 14.77
N ILE A 26 -4.55 31.65 15.85
CA ILE A 26 -4.74 30.20 15.88
C ILE A 26 -5.83 29.77 14.89
N ALA A 27 -6.94 30.50 14.82
CA ALA A 27 -8.04 30.23 13.89
C ALA A 27 -7.58 30.27 12.42
N LEU A 28 -6.64 31.16 12.09
CA LEU A 28 -6.06 31.24 10.73
C LEU A 28 -4.97 30.18 10.49
N LEU A 29 -4.23 29.78 11.52
CA LEU A 29 -3.13 28.82 11.42
C LEU A 29 -3.60 27.36 11.33
N LEU A 30 -4.66 26.97 12.03
CA LEU A 30 -5.10 25.57 12.07
C LEU A 30 -5.45 25.00 10.67
N PRO A 31 -6.25 25.69 9.83
CA PRO A 31 -6.53 25.22 8.47
C PRO A 31 -5.28 25.17 7.59
N ALA A 32 -4.34 26.10 7.79
CA ALA A 32 -3.09 26.16 7.03
C ALA A 32 -2.15 24.99 7.38
N VAL A 33 -2.01 24.66 8.67
CA VAL A 33 -1.19 23.53 9.14
C VAL A 33 -1.75 22.20 8.62
N GLN A 34 -3.06 22.02 8.62
CA GLN A 34 -3.69 20.81 8.08
C GLN A 34 -3.43 20.65 6.57
N LYS A 35 -3.65 21.72 5.79
CA LYS A 35 -3.35 21.72 4.35
C LYS A 35 -1.88 21.37 4.06
N SER A 36 -0.96 21.89 4.86
CA SER A 36 0.47 21.61 4.73
C SER A 36 0.79 20.14 5.05
N ARG A 37 0.20 19.58 6.13
CA ARG A 37 0.36 18.16 6.48
C ARG A 37 -0.19 17.23 5.40
N ASP A 38 -1.37 17.52 4.87
CA ASP A 38 -1.98 16.70 3.83
C ASP A 38 -1.17 16.77 2.53
N ALA A 39 -0.61 17.93 2.20
CA ALA A 39 0.31 18.06 1.06
C ALA A 39 1.59 17.24 1.27
N ALA A 40 2.18 17.28 2.45
CA ALA A 40 3.37 16.48 2.78
C ALA A 40 3.08 14.97 2.71
N SER A 41 1.93 14.52 3.21
CA SER A 41 1.52 13.12 3.10
C SER A 41 1.36 12.69 1.64
N ARG A 42 0.72 13.51 0.79
CA ARG A 42 0.63 13.23 -0.66
C ARG A 42 1.99 13.16 -1.34
N MET A 43 2.89 14.08 -1.01
CA MET A 43 4.27 14.06 -1.52
C MET A 43 5.01 12.79 -1.12
N ASN A 44 4.82 12.31 0.12
CA ASN A 44 5.40 11.04 0.56
C ASN A 44 4.83 9.86 -0.25
N CYS A 45 3.51 9.82 -0.49
CA CYS A 45 2.92 8.73 -1.27
C CYS A 45 3.41 8.71 -2.73
N GLN A 46 3.57 9.89 -3.36
CA GLN A 46 4.21 10.01 -4.67
C GLN A 46 5.69 9.58 -4.64
N GLY A 47 6.40 9.91 -3.56
CA GLY A 47 7.77 9.46 -3.31
C GLY A 47 7.88 7.93 -3.22
N HIS A 48 6.96 7.28 -2.50
CA HIS A 48 6.89 5.83 -2.41
C HIS A 48 6.61 5.19 -3.79
N LEU A 49 5.67 5.71 -4.59
CA LEU A 49 5.44 5.24 -5.97
C LEU A 49 6.71 5.35 -6.83
N LYS A 50 7.46 6.45 -6.70
CA LYS A 50 8.73 6.61 -7.39
C LYS A 50 9.77 5.56 -6.93
N GLN A 51 9.87 5.31 -5.63
CA GLN A 51 10.77 4.28 -5.09
C GLN A 51 10.40 2.87 -5.56
N ILE A 52 9.10 2.56 -5.62
CA ILE A 52 8.58 1.31 -6.20
C ILE A 52 8.98 1.18 -7.67
N GLY A 53 8.78 2.23 -8.47
CA GLY A 53 9.16 2.22 -9.89
C GLY A 53 10.66 2.02 -10.09
N LEU A 54 11.50 2.68 -9.27
CA LEU A 54 12.95 2.47 -9.30
C LEU A 54 13.32 1.05 -8.89
N ALA A 55 12.69 0.48 -7.86
CA ALA A 55 12.91 -0.89 -7.44
C ALA A 55 12.57 -1.89 -8.56
N ALA A 56 11.46 -1.68 -9.28
CA ALA A 56 11.07 -2.50 -10.41
C ALA A 56 12.04 -2.43 -11.60
N LEU A 57 12.55 -1.23 -11.90
CA LEU A 57 13.55 -1.05 -12.95
C LEU A 57 14.89 -1.69 -12.56
N ASN A 58 15.33 -1.56 -11.30
CA ASN A 58 16.54 -2.23 -10.79
C ASN A 58 16.40 -3.76 -10.82
N TYR A 59 15.21 -4.29 -10.49
CA TYR A 59 14.91 -5.70 -10.67
C TYR A 59 15.04 -6.10 -12.15
N HIS A 60 14.42 -5.34 -13.05
CA HIS A 60 14.50 -5.60 -14.49
C HIS A 60 15.94 -5.55 -15.01
N ASP A 61 16.79 -4.64 -14.53
CA ASP A 61 18.18 -4.55 -14.96
C ASP A 61 18.98 -5.82 -14.67
N THR A 62 18.67 -6.52 -13.58
CA THR A 62 19.32 -7.78 -13.21
C THR A 62 18.64 -9.02 -13.81
N ALA A 63 17.31 -9.10 -13.74
CA ALA A 63 16.53 -10.25 -14.18
C ALA A 63 16.16 -10.23 -15.67
N LYS A 64 16.33 -9.09 -16.35
CA LYS A 64 15.93 -8.80 -17.74
C LYS A 64 14.43 -8.88 -18.03
N VAL A 65 13.62 -9.00 -16.98
CA VAL A 65 12.16 -8.97 -16.98
C VAL A 65 11.68 -8.26 -15.73
N PHE A 66 10.49 -7.67 -15.77
CA PHE A 66 9.77 -7.23 -14.59
C PHE A 66 9.40 -8.43 -13.70
N PRO A 67 9.25 -8.23 -12.37
CA PRO A 67 8.80 -9.32 -11.52
C PRO A 67 7.38 -9.74 -11.94
N PRO A 68 7.04 -11.02 -11.76
CA PRO A 68 5.69 -11.50 -12.02
C PRO A 68 4.70 -10.77 -11.10
N GLY A 69 3.49 -10.49 -11.58
CA GLY A 69 2.43 -9.91 -10.73
C GLY A 69 2.21 -10.73 -9.46
N TYR A 70 2.15 -12.05 -9.63
CA TYR A 70 2.37 -13.04 -8.58
C TYR A 70 2.76 -14.39 -9.18
N THR A 71 3.45 -15.24 -8.43
CA THR A 71 3.77 -16.61 -8.87
C THR A 71 2.81 -17.63 -8.30
N SER A 72 2.19 -18.43 -9.15
CA SER A 72 1.26 -19.46 -8.72
C SER A 72 1.19 -20.59 -9.75
N SER A 73 1.22 -21.83 -9.28
CA SER A 73 0.77 -22.97 -10.07
C SER A 73 -0.75 -22.94 -10.21
N PHE A 74 -1.31 -23.53 -11.26
CA PHE A 74 -2.75 -23.48 -11.50
C PHE A 74 -3.27 -24.81 -12.07
N ASP A 75 -4.52 -25.13 -11.78
CA ASP A 75 -5.19 -26.32 -12.30
C ASP A 75 -5.70 -26.11 -13.75
N SER A 76 -6.29 -27.15 -14.35
CA SER A 76 -6.85 -27.08 -15.70
C SER A 76 -8.00 -26.06 -15.86
N ASN A 77 -8.60 -25.64 -14.75
CA ASN A 77 -9.68 -24.64 -14.72
C ASN A 77 -9.13 -23.24 -14.44
N GLY A 78 -7.80 -23.07 -14.33
CA GLY A 78 -7.14 -21.81 -14.06
C GLY A 78 -7.14 -21.38 -12.59
N ASN A 79 -7.56 -22.23 -11.66
CA ASN A 79 -7.56 -21.91 -10.23
C ASN A 79 -6.14 -21.93 -9.66
N ASP A 80 -5.82 -20.95 -8.82
CA ASP A 80 -4.52 -20.86 -8.16
C ASP A 80 -4.29 -21.96 -7.10
N LEU A 81 -3.15 -22.62 -7.20
CA LEU A 81 -2.67 -23.67 -6.31
C LEU A 81 -1.49 -23.21 -5.43
N GLY A 82 -1.11 -21.93 -5.52
CA GLY A 82 -0.01 -21.35 -4.76
C GLY A 82 1.35 -21.54 -5.45
N PRO A 83 2.44 -20.99 -4.89
CA PRO A 83 2.58 -20.44 -3.53
C PRO A 83 2.11 -18.98 -3.37
N GLY A 84 1.89 -18.27 -4.46
CA GLY A 84 1.15 -17.01 -4.49
C GLY A 84 1.95 -15.72 -4.30
N TRP A 85 3.27 -15.78 -4.22
CA TRP A 85 4.13 -14.61 -3.93
C TRP A 85 3.98 -13.49 -4.97
N GLY A 86 3.68 -12.28 -4.51
CA GLY A 86 3.41 -11.11 -5.33
C GLY A 86 4.65 -10.33 -5.75
N TRP A 87 4.49 -9.48 -6.76
CA TRP A 87 5.55 -8.63 -7.33
C TRP A 87 6.35 -7.85 -6.27
N ASN A 88 5.68 -7.29 -5.26
CA ASN A 88 6.31 -6.56 -4.15
C ASN A 88 7.31 -7.42 -3.35
N ALA A 89 7.03 -8.71 -3.16
CA ALA A 89 7.94 -9.62 -2.45
C ALA A 89 9.28 -9.77 -3.21
N TYR A 90 9.25 -9.75 -4.55
CA TYR A 90 10.45 -9.78 -5.39
C TYR A 90 11.23 -8.46 -5.38
N LEU A 91 10.55 -7.35 -5.09
CA LEU A 91 11.18 -6.03 -5.05
C LEU A 91 11.86 -5.70 -3.71
N LEU A 92 11.63 -6.47 -2.65
CA LEU A 92 12.18 -6.19 -1.31
C LEU A 92 13.70 -5.90 -1.30
N PRO A 93 14.57 -6.66 -2.00
CA PRO A 93 16.01 -6.37 -2.05
C PRO A 93 16.34 -4.96 -2.58
N TYR A 94 15.51 -4.47 -3.50
CA TYR A 94 15.66 -3.17 -4.15
C TYR A 94 14.96 -2.03 -3.39
N MET A 95 14.30 -2.37 -2.29
CA MET A 95 13.61 -1.45 -1.37
C MET A 95 14.28 -1.42 0.01
N GLU A 96 15.55 -1.83 0.10
CA GLU A 96 16.33 -1.92 1.35
C GLU A 96 15.79 -2.96 2.37
N GLU A 97 14.93 -3.88 1.92
CA GLU A 97 14.29 -4.91 2.76
C GLU A 97 14.92 -6.31 2.56
N GLN A 98 16.24 -6.38 2.32
CA GLN A 98 16.97 -7.64 2.08
C GLN A 98 16.80 -8.66 3.22
N ALA A 99 16.78 -8.18 4.48
CA ALA A 99 16.62 -9.04 5.64
C ALA A 99 15.25 -9.74 5.67
N LEU A 100 14.21 -9.07 5.14
CA LEU A 100 12.87 -9.63 5.01
C LEU A 100 12.82 -10.63 3.85
N PHE A 101 13.40 -10.28 2.70
CA PHE A 101 13.49 -11.16 1.54
C PHE A 101 14.14 -12.51 1.87
N ASN A 102 15.23 -12.51 2.64
CA ASN A 102 15.95 -13.74 3.02
C ASN A 102 15.12 -14.70 3.90
N LYS A 103 14.00 -14.24 4.47
CA LYS A 103 13.07 -15.09 5.25
C LYS A 103 11.98 -15.72 4.40
N ILE A 104 11.86 -15.35 3.14
CA ILE A 104 10.84 -15.86 2.23
C ILE A 104 11.28 -17.21 1.67
N ASN A 105 10.48 -18.26 1.90
CA ASN A 105 10.61 -19.50 1.15
C ASN A 105 9.59 -19.50 0.01
N PHE A 106 10.04 -19.14 -1.19
CA PHE A 106 9.19 -19.04 -2.39
C PHE A 106 8.58 -20.38 -2.82
N SER A 107 9.04 -21.52 -2.30
CA SER A 107 8.45 -22.83 -2.59
C SER A 107 7.27 -23.19 -1.68
N LEU A 108 7.02 -22.41 -0.63
CA LEU A 108 5.92 -22.62 0.31
C LEU A 108 4.88 -21.51 0.17
N PRO A 109 3.59 -21.84 0.40
CA PRO A 109 2.52 -20.85 0.28
C PRO A 109 2.61 -19.78 1.35
N ILE A 110 2.03 -18.61 1.08
CA ILE A 110 2.05 -17.43 1.97
C ILE A 110 1.49 -17.74 3.36
N GLU A 111 0.42 -18.53 3.42
CA GLU A 111 -0.27 -18.92 4.66
C GLU A 111 0.50 -19.93 5.52
N ALA A 112 1.59 -20.51 5.02
CA ALA A 112 2.39 -21.49 5.75
C ALA A 112 2.87 -20.93 7.12
N PRO A 113 2.92 -21.75 8.18
CA PRO A 113 3.31 -21.28 9.52
C PRO A 113 4.69 -20.61 9.59
N VAL A 114 5.64 -21.06 8.76
CA VAL A 114 6.99 -20.48 8.66
C VAL A 114 6.97 -19.01 8.22
N HIS A 115 5.93 -18.57 7.51
CA HIS A 115 5.78 -17.22 7.00
C HIS A 115 4.95 -16.30 7.93
N ALA A 116 4.58 -16.75 9.13
CA ALA A 116 3.79 -15.95 10.07
C ALA A 116 4.41 -14.58 10.39
N PHE A 117 5.75 -14.49 10.44
CA PHE A 117 6.47 -13.23 10.62
C PHE A 117 6.31 -12.27 9.42
N LEU A 118 6.36 -12.78 8.20
CA LEU A 118 6.18 -11.97 6.98
C LEU A 118 4.76 -11.40 6.93
N ARG A 119 3.78 -12.21 7.35
CA ARG A 119 2.36 -11.85 7.40
C ARG A 119 2.00 -10.80 8.46
N SER A 120 2.89 -10.51 9.40
CA SER A 120 2.70 -9.44 10.40
C SER A 120 3.61 -8.22 10.18
N THR A 121 4.46 -8.25 9.15
CA THR A 121 5.41 -7.17 8.88
C THR A 121 4.78 -6.13 7.96
N SER A 122 4.46 -4.95 8.52
CA SER A 122 4.02 -3.78 7.75
C SER A 122 5.22 -2.99 7.23
N LEU A 123 5.27 -2.75 5.92
CA LEU A 123 6.33 -1.97 5.28
C LEU A 123 5.89 -0.54 5.09
N LYS A 124 6.60 0.41 5.72
CA LYS A 124 6.27 1.85 5.64
C LYS A 124 6.29 2.36 4.20
N LEU A 125 7.21 1.86 3.38
CA LEU A 125 7.33 2.19 1.96
C LEU A 125 6.07 1.80 1.17
N LEU A 126 5.39 0.73 1.57
CA LEU A 126 4.20 0.23 0.87
C LEU A 126 2.89 0.76 1.47
N LEU A 127 2.97 1.71 2.40
CA LEU A 127 1.81 2.36 3.02
C LEU A 127 1.82 3.85 2.70
N CYS A 128 0.72 4.34 2.14
CA CYS A 128 0.55 5.76 1.89
C CYS A 128 0.07 6.46 3.17
N PRO A 129 0.82 7.44 3.73
CA PRO A 129 0.39 8.18 4.93
C PRO A 129 -0.88 9.02 4.76
N SER A 130 -1.38 9.21 3.53
CA SER A 130 -2.68 9.85 3.29
C SER A 130 -3.87 8.90 3.47
N VAL A 131 -3.62 7.59 3.62
CA VAL A 131 -4.66 6.58 3.83
C VAL A 131 -4.49 5.99 5.22
N ASP A 132 -5.55 6.02 6.01
CA ASP A 132 -5.61 5.28 7.27
C ASP A 132 -5.95 3.82 6.97
N ALA A 133 -4.93 3.06 6.55
CA ALA A 133 -5.05 1.64 6.29
C ALA A 133 -4.85 0.85 7.60
N PRO A 134 -5.66 -0.20 7.85
CA PRO A 134 -5.38 -1.11 8.95
C PRO A 134 -3.99 -1.73 8.72
N LYS A 135 -3.25 -2.03 9.79
CA LYS A 135 -1.89 -2.62 9.63
C LYS A 135 -1.92 -4.00 8.96
N SER A 136 -2.98 -4.75 9.23
CA SER A 136 -3.26 -6.05 8.66
C SER A 136 -4.77 -6.27 8.55
N PHE A 137 -5.18 -7.22 7.71
CA PHE A 137 -6.56 -7.61 7.51
C PHE A 137 -6.69 -9.13 7.44
N PRO A 138 -7.83 -9.70 7.89
CA PRO A 138 -8.04 -11.14 7.87
C PRO A 138 -8.44 -11.62 6.47
N VAL A 139 -7.79 -12.69 6.03
CA VAL A 139 -8.11 -13.43 4.81
C VAL A 139 -8.65 -14.80 5.18
N GLY A 140 -9.69 -15.23 4.46
CA GLY A 140 -10.30 -16.53 4.66
C GLY A 140 -11.61 -16.66 3.90
N ALA A 141 -12.40 -17.69 4.22
CA ALA A 141 -13.64 -17.97 3.51
C ALA A 141 -14.66 -16.85 3.73
N ARG A 142 -15.36 -16.46 2.67
CA ARG A 142 -16.39 -15.42 2.69
C ARG A 142 -17.70 -15.93 2.10
N THR A 143 -18.82 -15.38 2.56
CA THR A 143 -20.13 -15.58 1.93
C THR A 143 -20.19 -14.89 0.57
N ALA A 144 -21.22 -15.17 -0.23
CA ALA A 144 -21.48 -14.44 -1.48
C ALA A 144 -21.69 -12.93 -1.28
N LEU A 145 -21.98 -12.49 -0.05
CA LEU A 145 -22.10 -11.08 0.33
C LEU A 145 -20.78 -10.49 0.86
N GLY A 146 -19.67 -11.23 0.74
CA GLY A 146 -18.33 -10.80 1.19
C GLY A 146 -18.09 -10.84 2.70
N VAL A 147 -18.99 -11.44 3.48
CA VAL A 147 -18.85 -11.54 4.94
C VAL A 147 -17.91 -12.69 5.30
N LEU A 148 -16.89 -12.43 6.10
CA LEU A 148 -15.91 -13.44 6.54
C LEU A 148 -16.58 -14.49 7.44
N THR A 149 -16.45 -15.77 7.09
CA THR A 149 -17.01 -16.92 7.83
C THR A 149 -15.95 -17.67 8.61
N SER A 150 -14.72 -17.73 8.11
CA SER A 150 -13.57 -18.27 8.82
C SER A 150 -12.30 -17.53 8.42
N THR A 151 -11.42 -17.28 9.38
CA THR A 151 -10.10 -16.69 9.12
C THR A 151 -9.11 -17.80 8.82
N LEU A 152 -8.50 -17.75 7.64
CA LEU A 152 -7.35 -18.58 7.30
C LEU A 152 -6.09 -17.97 7.91
N CYS A 153 -5.85 -16.68 7.65
CA CYS A 153 -4.64 -16.00 8.06
C CYS A 153 -4.78 -14.47 7.94
N ASP A 154 -4.06 -13.68 8.76
CA ASP A 154 -3.97 -12.23 8.56
C ASP A 154 -2.83 -11.89 7.59
N LEU A 155 -3.02 -10.85 6.77
CA LEU A 155 -2.02 -10.31 5.84
C LEU A 155 -1.74 -8.83 6.13
N PRO A 156 -0.51 -8.33 5.89
CA PRO A 156 -0.18 -6.93 6.10
C PRO A 156 -0.74 -6.08 4.97
N SER A 157 -1.23 -4.89 5.26
CA SER A 157 -1.78 -4.01 4.23
C SER A 157 -0.71 -3.40 3.33
N SER A 158 -1.10 -3.11 2.10
CA SER A 158 -0.41 -2.25 1.13
C SER A 158 -1.38 -1.19 0.61
N SER A 159 -0.86 -0.02 0.29
CA SER A 159 -1.59 1.05 -0.42
C SER A 159 -1.27 1.07 -1.91
N TYR A 160 -0.38 0.21 -2.40
CA TYR A 160 0.06 0.21 -3.80
C TYR A 160 -0.24 -1.13 -4.46
N THR A 161 -0.80 -1.05 -5.67
CA THR A 161 -1.18 -2.20 -6.50
C THR A 161 -0.44 -2.18 -7.81
N GLY A 162 -0.15 -3.36 -8.35
CA GLY A 162 0.38 -3.52 -9.69
C GLY A 162 -0.72 -3.35 -10.74
N ASN A 163 -0.35 -2.94 -11.95
CA ASN A 163 -1.25 -2.91 -13.09
C ASN A 163 -1.37 -4.30 -13.74
N PHE A 164 -2.50 -4.97 -13.54
CA PHE A 164 -2.84 -6.23 -14.21
C PHE A 164 -3.33 -6.04 -15.64
N GLY A 165 -3.90 -4.86 -15.97
CA GLY A 165 -4.59 -4.59 -17.23
C GLY A 165 -6.07 -4.26 -17.01
N VAL A 166 -6.88 -4.38 -18.07
CA VAL A 166 -8.31 -4.02 -18.05
C VAL A 166 -9.27 -5.22 -17.92
N THR A 167 -8.75 -6.44 -17.97
CA THR A 167 -9.52 -7.70 -18.06
C THR A 167 -9.43 -8.56 -16.80
N GLU A 168 -9.33 -7.96 -15.61
CA GLU A 168 -9.51 -8.74 -14.37
C GLU A 168 -10.97 -9.17 -14.19
N PRO A 169 -11.24 -10.40 -13.72
CA PRO A 169 -10.29 -11.48 -13.41
C PRO A 169 -9.96 -12.37 -14.63
N GLY A 170 -8.69 -12.73 -14.79
CA GLY A 170 -8.23 -13.61 -15.88
C GLY A 170 -6.85 -14.24 -15.60
N VAL A 171 -6.46 -15.23 -16.41
CA VAL A 171 -5.13 -15.86 -16.34
C VAL A 171 -4.07 -15.00 -17.04
N ASP A 172 -4.48 -14.39 -18.14
CA ASP A 172 -3.65 -13.56 -19.00
C ASP A 172 -4.09 -12.11 -18.78
N GLY A 173 -3.29 -11.35 -18.02
CA GLY A 173 -3.49 -9.92 -17.89
C GLY A 173 -2.80 -9.16 -19.03
N GLU A 174 -3.33 -7.99 -19.35
CA GLU A 174 -2.81 -7.11 -20.41
C GLU A 174 -1.87 -6.02 -19.88
N GLY A 175 -1.63 -5.99 -18.56
CA GLY A 175 -0.72 -5.09 -17.88
C GLY A 175 0.64 -5.72 -17.60
N ILE A 176 1.46 -5.03 -16.81
CA ILE A 176 2.83 -5.49 -16.47
C ILE A 176 2.79 -6.65 -15.45
N PHE A 177 1.81 -6.62 -14.54
CA PHE A 177 1.75 -7.48 -13.37
C PHE A 177 0.55 -8.42 -13.42
N TYR A 178 0.68 -9.51 -14.17
CA TYR A 178 -0.28 -10.63 -14.15
C TYR A 178 0.37 -11.92 -13.63
N ARG A 179 -0.43 -12.98 -13.51
CA ARG A 179 0.02 -14.27 -12.97
C ARG A 179 1.20 -14.82 -13.79
N ASN A 180 2.30 -15.13 -13.11
CA ASN A 180 3.53 -15.67 -13.71
C ASN A 180 4.07 -14.82 -14.89
N SER A 181 3.80 -13.51 -14.92
CA SER A 181 4.26 -12.64 -16.00
C SER A 181 5.78 -12.62 -16.12
N LYS A 182 6.26 -12.47 -17.36
CA LYS A 182 7.69 -12.41 -17.72
C LYS A 182 7.90 -11.36 -18.81
N LEU A 183 7.46 -10.14 -18.53
CA LEU A 183 7.55 -9.04 -19.48
C LEU A 183 8.89 -8.32 -19.33
N SER A 184 9.55 -8.06 -20.45
CA SER A 184 10.71 -7.18 -20.56
C SER A 184 10.28 -5.78 -21.00
N LEU A 185 11.18 -4.80 -20.87
CA LEU A 185 10.95 -3.45 -21.41
C LEU A 185 10.65 -3.45 -22.92
N THR A 186 11.18 -4.40 -23.68
CA THR A 186 10.94 -4.50 -25.13
C THR A 186 9.57 -5.03 -25.48
N ASP A 187 8.89 -5.71 -24.55
CA ASP A 187 7.52 -6.18 -24.74
C ASP A 187 6.49 -5.04 -24.60
N ILE A 188 6.92 -3.88 -24.10
CA ILE A 188 6.10 -2.67 -23.98
C ILE A 188 6.17 -1.89 -25.30
N THR A 189 5.45 -2.38 -26.32
CA THR A 189 5.55 -1.88 -27.70
C THR A 189 4.97 -0.48 -27.92
N ASP A 190 4.05 -0.04 -27.07
CA ASP A 190 3.46 1.29 -27.09
C ASP A 190 4.27 2.33 -26.28
N GLY A 191 5.35 1.90 -25.65
CA GLY A 191 6.32 2.74 -24.95
C GLY A 191 6.00 2.92 -23.46
N THR A 192 7.05 2.92 -22.64
CA THR A 192 6.95 2.97 -21.17
C THR A 192 6.28 4.24 -20.62
N SER A 193 6.20 5.31 -21.42
CA SER A 193 5.48 6.54 -21.05
C SER A 193 3.96 6.40 -21.16
N HIS A 194 3.46 5.39 -21.88
CA HIS A 194 2.04 5.12 -22.08
C HIS A 194 1.52 3.97 -21.21
N THR A 195 2.42 3.24 -20.55
CA THR A 195 2.08 2.07 -19.73
C THR A 195 2.16 2.38 -18.24
N LEU A 196 1.09 2.05 -17.51
CA LEU A 196 1.10 2.10 -16.05
C LEU A 196 1.78 0.85 -15.48
N LEU A 197 2.72 1.06 -14.55
CA LEU A 197 3.38 -0.02 -13.81
C LEU A 197 2.62 -0.36 -12.53
N ALA A 198 2.45 0.62 -11.65
CA ALA A 198 1.80 0.49 -10.37
C ALA A 198 1.01 1.76 -10.05
N GLY A 199 -0.03 1.62 -9.23
CA GLY A 199 -0.88 2.71 -8.79
C GLY A 199 -1.15 2.66 -7.29
N GLU A 200 -1.63 3.76 -6.74
CA GLU A 200 -2.09 3.83 -5.36
C GLU A 200 -3.58 3.48 -5.27
N ARG A 201 -3.95 2.75 -4.22
CA ARG A 201 -5.34 2.39 -3.91
C ARG A 201 -5.64 2.63 -2.43
N SER A 202 -6.86 3.05 -2.15
CA SER A 202 -7.37 3.18 -0.78
C SER A 202 -7.92 1.84 -0.27
N SER A 203 -7.51 1.46 0.94
CA SER A 203 -8.00 0.29 1.69
C SER A 203 -9.52 0.30 1.89
N LYS A 204 -10.16 1.47 1.80
CA LYS A 204 -11.62 1.61 1.87
C LYS A 204 -12.37 0.87 0.76
N TYR A 205 -11.73 0.74 -0.42
CA TYR A 205 -12.36 0.12 -1.59
C TYR A 205 -11.91 -1.31 -1.83
N SER A 206 -10.72 -1.69 -1.36
CA SER A 206 -10.19 -3.05 -1.42
C SER A 206 -8.98 -3.16 -0.52
N GLU A 207 -8.94 -4.25 0.24
CA GLU A 207 -7.78 -4.65 1.01
C GLU A 207 -6.75 -5.23 0.04
N THR A 208 -5.53 -4.70 0.07
CA THR A 208 -4.42 -5.22 -0.74
C THR A 208 -3.23 -5.47 0.16
N THR A 209 -2.35 -6.37 -0.25
CA THR A 209 -1.18 -6.77 0.53
C THR A 209 0.06 -6.78 -0.34
N TRP A 210 1.22 -6.61 0.29
CA TRP A 210 2.50 -6.70 -0.42
C TRP A 210 2.98 -8.15 -0.61
N VAL A 211 2.48 -9.11 0.16
CA VAL A 211 3.00 -10.49 0.12
C VAL A 211 2.59 -11.23 -1.14
N GLY A 212 1.35 -11.05 -1.61
CA GLY A 212 0.81 -11.71 -2.81
C GLY A 212 -0.62 -12.23 -2.64
N SER A 213 -0.92 -13.33 -3.31
CA SER A 213 -2.23 -13.99 -3.38
C SER A 213 -2.22 -15.28 -2.55
N VAL A 214 -3.11 -15.41 -1.57
CA VAL A 214 -3.20 -16.64 -0.76
C VAL A 214 -3.76 -17.78 -1.62
N THR A 215 -3.32 -19.02 -1.38
CA THR A 215 -3.77 -20.20 -2.13
C THR A 215 -5.30 -20.32 -2.10
N GLY A 216 -5.91 -20.54 -3.27
CA GLY A 216 -7.37 -20.63 -3.40
C GLY A 216 -8.12 -19.32 -3.18
N SER A 217 -7.42 -18.19 -3.06
CA SER A 217 -8.09 -16.89 -3.02
C SER A 217 -8.74 -16.57 -4.36
N LYS A 218 -9.87 -15.87 -4.31
CA LYS A 218 -10.56 -15.30 -5.46
C LYS A 218 -10.66 -13.80 -5.23
N PHE A 219 -10.56 -13.03 -6.30
CA PHE A 219 -10.85 -11.60 -6.21
C PHE A 219 -12.31 -11.43 -5.78
N SER A 220 -12.55 -10.78 -4.64
CA SER A 220 -13.88 -10.38 -4.22
C SER A 220 -13.82 -8.94 -3.77
N THR A 221 -14.68 -8.10 -4.31
CA THR A 221 -14.81 -6.72 -3.84
C THR A 221 -15.30 -6.72 -2.39
N PRO A 222 -14.76 -5.85 -1.51
CA PRO A 222 -15.27 -5.75 -0.14
C PRO A 222 -16.76 -5.41 -0.14
N PRO A 223 -17.52 -5.84 0.88
CA PRO A 223 -18.90 -5.42 1.06
C PRO A 223 -19.01 -3.88 1.05
N GLY A 224 -19.82 -3.32 0.14
CA GLY A 224 -20.01 -1.87 0.01
C GLY A 224 -19.03 -1.14 -0.90
N SER A 225 -18.17 -1.86 -1.63
CA SER A 225 -17.40 -1.26 -2.72
C SER A 225 -18.35 -0.80 -3.84
N PRO A 226 -18.12 0.38 -4.45
CA PRO A 226 -18.90 0.84 -5.61
C PRO A 226 -18.55 0.07 -6.89
N LEU A 227 -17.48 -0.75 -6.86
CA LEU A 227 -17.12 -1.66 -7.93
C LEU A 227 -17.96 -2.92 -7.77
N GLY A 228 -18.63 -3.32 -8.86
CA GLY A 228 -19.55 -4.47 -8.86
C GLY A 228 -18.90 -5.73 -8.30
N PHE A 229 -19.72 -6.61 -7.74
CA PHE A 229 -19.34 -8.00 -7.54
C PHE A 229 -19.35 -8.65 -8.93
N GLU A 230 -18.20 -9.09 -9.42
CA GLU A 230 -18.14 -10.11 -10.47
C GLU A 230 -17.74 -11.44 -9.85
#